data_AF-A0A231H0C8-F1
#
_entry.id   AF-A0A231H0C8-F1
#
_cell.length_a   1.000
_cell.length_b   1.000
_cell.length_c   1.000
_cell.angle_alpha   90.00
_cell.angle_beta   90.00
_cell.angle_gamma   90.00
#
_symmetry.space_group_name_H-M   'P 1'
#
loop_
_entity.id
_entity.type
_entity.pdbx_description
1 polymer ?
#
loop_
_entity_poly.entity_id
_entity_poly.type
_entity_poly.pdbx_seq_one_letter_code
_entity_poly.pdbx_strand_id
1 'polypeptide(L)'
;MAGFSRTNLGRQRTEWDLRDGQVTVLGFVDGERDGIDMTRFGEVTALWCEPGGVAFPGGLLLGHVRAMLPEYHSLWCAVSEQARVLALDQFTPHVTRVLRAMADGSEWWSERLCQEHEFSRRGSTRSLNWLCRHGYIEGAGRAVDTGRYDHEPVYRITEAGRCIFRMLSESPAEFRALATES
;
A
#
# COMPACT_ATOMS: atom_id res chain seq x y z
N MET A 1 -7.78 0.32 19.28
CA MET A 1 -6.66 1.24 19.02
C MET A 1 -6.05 0.85 17.70
N ALA A 2 -6.12 1.71 16.69
CA ALA A 2 -5.32 1.51 15.47
C ALA A 2 -3.85 1.70 15.87
N GLY A 3 -3.04 0.64 15.75
CA GLY A 3 -1.64 0.69 16.09
C GLY A 3 -0.88 1.42 14.99
N PHE A 4 -0.37 2.61 15.28
CA PHE A 4 0.56 3.29 14.39
C PHE A 4 1.94 2.64 14.51
N SER A 5 2.59 2.51 13.36
CA SER A 5 3.97 2.03 13.23
C SER A 5 4.95 3.20 13.37
N ARG A 6 6.21 2.87 13.63
CA ARG A 6 7.29 3.84 13.78
C ARG A 6 8.54 3.37 13.04
N THR A 7 9.11 4.26 12.24
CA THR A 7 10.42 4.08 11.61
C THR A 7 11.41 5.04 12.25
N ASN A 8 12.58 4.53 12.61
CA ASN A 8 13.72 5.35 13.06
C ASN A 8 14.87 5.14 12.08
N LEU A 9 15.50 6.23 11.64
CA LEU A 9 16.68 6.20 10.80
C LEU A 9 17.70 7.21 11.33
N GLY A 10 18.66 6.72 12.11
CA GLY A 10 19.56 7.59 12.87
C GLY A 10 18.76 8.48 13.83
N ARG A 11 18.89 9.79 13.67
CA ARG A 11 18.17 10.82 14.46
C ARG A 11 16.79 11.19 13.89
N GLN A 12 16.47 10.70 12.70
CA GLN A 12 15.19 10.94 12.06
C GLN A 12 14.19 9.90 12.52
N ARG A 13 12.95 10.33 12.76
CA ARG A 13 11.87 9.44 13.17
C ARG A 13 10.59 9.82 12.46
N THR A 14 9.79 8.83 12.12
CA THR A 14 8.43 9.06 11.62
C THR A 14 7.45 8.05 12.17
N GLU A 15 6.24 8.51 12.39
CA GLU A 15 5.09 7.69 12.77
C GLU A 15 4.13 7.61 11.59
N TRP A 16 3.64 6.42 11.32
CA TRP A 16 2.83 6.15 10.15
C TRP A 16 1.86 5.01 10.39
N ASP A 17 0.85 4.91 9.55
CA ASP A 17 -0.14 3.85 9.54
C ASP A 17 -0.21 3.22 8.15
N LEU A 18 -0.55 1.93 8.09
CA LEU A 18 -0.78 1.21 6.84
C LEU A 18 -2.24 0.76 6.82
N ARG A 19 -3.02 1.39 5.94
CA ARG A 19 -4.42 1.02 5.71
C ARG A 19 -4.67 0.88 4.22
N ASP A 20 -5.36 -0.18 3.82
CA ASP A 20 -5.78 -0.40 2.44
C ASP A 20 -4.62 -0.32 1.42
N GLY A 21 -3.41 -0.68 1.84
CA GLY A 21 -2.19 -0.59 1.02
C GLY A 21 -1.64 0.81 0.81
N GLN A 22 -2.09 1.78 1.58
CA GLN A 22 -1.59 3.13 1.59
C GLN A 22 -0.88 3.41 2.92
N VAL A 23 0.32 3.96 2.80
CA VAL A 23 1.07 4.46 3.96
C VAL A 23 0.65 5.90 4.21
N THR A 24 0.13 6.14 5.41
CA THR A 24 -0.24 7.47 5.89
C THR A 24 0.74 7.89 6.98
N VAL A 25 1.49 8.95 6.74
CA VAL A 25 2.42 9.55 7.71
C VAL A 25 1.62 10.44 8.66
N LEU A 26 1.78 10.20 9.96
CA LEU A 26 1.13 10.96 11.03
C LEU A 26 2.04 12.06 11.57
N GLY A 27 3.35 11.89 11.42
CA GLY A 27 4.32 12.92 11.74
C GLY A 27 5.75 12.45 11.56
N PHE A 28 6.68 13.39 11.60
CA PHE A 28 8.10 13.11 11.58
C PHE A 28 8.89 14.13 12.40
N VAL A 29 10.08 13.74 12.82
CA VAL A 29 10.99 14.53 13.65
C VAL A 29 12.40 14.39 13.09
N ASP A 30 13.15 15.50 13.06
CA ASP A 30 14.57 15.54 12.71
C ASP A 30 15.35 16.35 13.75
N GLY A 31 16.21 15.68 14.52
CA GLY A 31 16.86 16.26 15.69
C GLY A 31 18.01 17.26 15.44
N GLU A 32 18.41 17.55 14.19
CA GLU A 32 19.53 18.49 13.90
C GLU A 32 19.16 19.68 13.02
N ARG A 33 17.99 19.72 12.39
CA ARG A 33 17.68 20.82 11.48
C ARG A 33 17.10 22.00 12.23
N ASP A 34 17.68 23.17 11.99
CA ASP A 34 17.14 24.47 12.38
C ASP A 34 15.81 24.72 11.68
N GLY A 35 14.74 24.13 12.19
CA GLY A 35 13.39 24.32 11.67
C GLY A 35 13.13 23.57 10.35
N ILE A 36 12.04 22.82 10.31
CA ILE A 36 11.45 22.45 9.02
C ILE A 36 10.72 23.69 8.51
N ASP A 37 10.96 24.05 7.25
CA ASP A 37 10.28 25.16 6.60
C ASP A 37 8.77 24.87 6.49
N MET A 38 8.00 25.48 7.40
CA MET A 38 6.56 25.25 7.49
C MET A 38 5.78 25.80 6.30
N THR A 39 6.37 26.67 5.48
CA THR A 39 5.69 27.23 4.28
C THR A 39 5.42 26.18 3.22
N ARG A 40 6.22 25.10 3.19
CA ARG A 40 6.05 23.95 2.28
C ARG A 40 4.75 23.18 2.51
N PHE A 41 4.12 23.36 3.68
CA PHE A 41 2.87 22.70 4.04
C PHE A 41 1.63 23.60 3.82
N GLY A 42 1.73 24.72 3.10
CA GLY A 42 0.65 25.71 2.99
C GLY A 42 -0.71 25.17 2.52
N GLU A 43 -0.73 24.05 1.82
CA GLU A 43 -1.95 23.38 1.33
C GLU A 43 -2.41 22.19 2.20
N VAL A 44 -1.65 21.83 3.24
CA VAL A 44 -1.95 20.68 4.11
C VAL A 44 -2.00 21.08 5.58
N THR A 45 -2.86 20.43 6.36
CA THR A 45 -2.92 20.66 7.80
C THR A 45 -1.70 20.02 8.48
N ALA A 46 -0.68 20.85 8.74
CA ALA A 46 0.54 20.48 9.44
C ALA A 46 0.72 21.32 10.71
N LEU A 47 1.17 20.67 11.78
CA LEU A 47 1.46 21.31 13.07
C LEU A 47 2.93 21.15 13.41
N TRP A 48 3.57 22.25 13.81
CA TRP A 48 4.90 22.17 14.43
C TRP A 48 4.80 21.47 15.79
N CYS A 49 5.74 20.56 16.07
CA CYS A 49 5.81 19.80 17.32
C CYS A 49 7.24 19.79 17.84
N GLU A 50 7.41 20.08 19.13
CA GLU A 50 8.74 20.02 19.76
C GLU A 50 9.17 18.57 20.05
N PRO A 51 10.47 18.23 19.90
CA PRO A 51 11.56 19.08 19.40
C PRO A 51 11.77 18.92 17.90
N GLY A 52 11.52 19.96 17.10
CA GLY A 52 11.93 19.98 15.68
C GLY A 52 11.14 19.05 14.73
N GLY A 53 9.87 18.79 15.01
CA GLY A 53 9.03 17.88 14.24
C GLY A 53 7.78 18.52 13.64
N VAL A 54 7.13 17.75 12.78
CA VAL A 54 5.84 18.09 12.16
C VAL A 54 4.87 16.95 12.34
N ALA A 55 3.66 17.26 12.79
CA ALA A 55 2.54 16.34 12.85
C ALA A 55 1.50 16.67 11.78
N PHE A 56 0.87 15.64 11.24
CA PHE A 56 -0.24 15.71 10.30
C PHE A 56 -1.48 15.12 11.00
N PRO A 57 -2.35 15.94 11.63
CA PRO A 57 -3.48 15.43 12.42
C PRO A 57 -4.46 14.55 11.64
N GLY A 58 -4.64 14.83 10.35
CA GLY A 58 -5.44 14.00 9.43
C GLY A 58 -4.64 12.85 8.80
N GLY A 59 -3.34 12.78 9.06
CA GLY A 59 -2.39 11.99 8.30
C GLY A 59 -2.17 12.54 6.89
N LEU A 60 -1.03 12.19 6.29
CA LEU A 60 -0.75 12.52 4.90
C LEU A 60 -0.16 11.33 4.16
N LEU A 61 -0.59 11.10 2.92
CA LEU A 61 -0.06 10.00 2.11
C LEU A 61 1.45 10.13 1.94
N LEU A 62 2.17 9.01 2.09
CA LEU A 62 3.63 8.97 1.99
C LEU A 62 4.15 9.57 0.68
N GLY A 63 3.44 9.37 -0.44
CA GLY A 63 3.80 9.99 -1.72
C GLY A 63 3.80 11.52 -1.67
N HIS A 64 2.82 12.14 -1.00
CA HIS A 64 2.76 13.59 -0.82
C HIS A 64 3.86 14.09 0.11
N VAL A 65 4.11 13.38 1.22
CA VAL A 65 5.21 13.72 2.13
C VAL A 65 6.55 13.66 1.42
N ARG A 66 6.79 12.62 0.61
CA ARG A 66 8.01 12.49 -0.21
C ARG A 66 8.21 13.67 -1.15
N ALA A 67 7.15 14.17 -1.77
CA ALA A 67 7.21 15.29 -2.69
C ALA A 67 7.52 16.62 -1.98
N MET A 68 6.98 16.85 -0.79
CA MET A 68 7.24 18.07 -0.01
C MET A 68 8.60 18.06 0.70
N LEU A 69 9.09 16.86 1.02
CA LEU A 69 10.25 16.62 1.86
C LEU A 69 11.24 15.65 1.21
N PRO A 70 11.73 15.94 -0.01
CA PRO A 70 12.62 15.05 -0.75
C PRO A 70 13.95 14.81 -0.02
N GLU A 71 14.43 15.75 0.79
CA GLU A 71 15.68 15.61 1.55
C GLU A 71 15.64 14.48 2.60
N TYR A 72 14.45 14.02 2.97
CA TYR A 72 14.23 12.90 3.90
C TYR A 72 14.07 11.57 3.15
N HIS A 73 14.54 11.50 1.90
CA HIS A 73 14.40 10.35 1.00
C HIS A 73 14.70 9.00 1.66
N SER A 74 15.85 8.89 2.35
CA SER A 74 16.27 7.64 2.99
C SER A 74 15.28 7.17 4.07
N LEU A 75 14.68 8.10 4.82
CA LEU A 75 13.64 7.79 5.81
C LEU A 75 12.38 7.25 5.12
N TRP A 76 11.96 7.88 4.02
CA TRP A 76 10.79 7.45 3.26
C TRP A 76 10.97 6.07 2.60
N CYS A 77 12.19 5.77 2.15
CA CYS A 77 12.56 4.41 1.72
C CYS A 77 12.44 3.40 2.86
N ALA A 78 12.94 3.72 4.05
CA ALA A 78 12.84 2.83 5.20
C ALA A 78 11.37 2.58 5.62
N VAL A 79 10.52 3.62 5.59
CA VAL A 79 9.08 3.49 5.84
C VAL A 79 8.43 2.56 4.82
N SER A 80 8.73 2.76 3.54
CA SER A 80 8.13 1.97 2.46
C SER A 80 8.51 0.50 2.55
N GLU A 81 9.77 0.22 2.87
CA GLU A 81 10.26 -1.15 3.06
C GLU A 81 9.61 -1.80 4.29
N GLN A 82 9.49 -1.07 5.40
CA GLN A 82 8.79 -1.59 6.58
C GLN A 82 7.31 -1.84 6.31
N ALA A 83 6.62 -0.93 5.60
CA ALA A 83 5.23 -1.10 5.20
C ALA A 83 5.06 -2.32 4.29
N ARG A 84 6.00 -2.54 3.35
CA ARG A 84 6.03 -3.72 2.49
C ARG A 84 6.18 -5.01 3.28
N VAL A 85 7.08 -5.05 4.26
CA VAL A 85 7.26 -6.22 5.14
C VAL A 85 6.00 -6.48 5.97
N LEU A 86 5.41 -5.45 6.58
CA LEU A 86 4.16 -5.58 7.34
C LEU A 86 2.96 -6.00 6.45
N ALA A 87 2.95 -5.56 5.19
CA ALA A 87 1.98 -6.05 4.21
C ALA A 87 2.25 -7.54 3.92
N LEU A 88 3.49 -7.94 3.67
CA LEU A 88 3.83 -9.35 3.41
C LEU A 88 3.46 -10.29 4.56
N ASP A 89 3.63 -9.87 5.81
CA ASP A 89 3.25 -10.70 6.97
C ASP A 89 1.74 -10.97 7.04
N GLN A 90 0.91 -10.09 6.45
CA GLN A 90 -0.54 -10.29 6.36
C GLN A 90 -0.94 -11.16 5.16
N PHE A 91 -0.08 -11.27 4.15
CA PHE A 91 -0.38 -11.93 2.88
C PHE A 91 0.34 -13.27 2.78
N THR A 92 -0.42 -14.36 2.87
CA THR A 92 0.16 -15.67 2.56
C THR A 92 0.71 -15.68 1.12
N PRO A 93 1.76 -16.48 0.81
CA PRO A 93 2.31 -16.56 -0.54
C PRO A 93 1.26 -16.86 -1.62
N HIS A 94 0.24 -17.65 -1.28
CA HIS A 94 -0.86 -17.95 -2.19
C HIS A 94 -1.78 -16.75 -2.45
N VAL A 95 -2.05 -15.93 -1.43
CA VAL A 95 -2.82 -14.68 -1.59
C VAL A 95 -2.06 -13.70 -2.48
N THR A 96 -0.75 -13.55 -2.27
CA THR A 96 0.10 -12.70 -3.12
C THR A 96 0.07 -13.15 -4.58
N ARG A 97 0.19 -14.47 -4.83
CA ARG A 97 0.11 -15.02 -6.20
C ARG A 97 -1.24 -14.72 -6.86
N VAL A 98 -2.34 -14.90 -6.14
CA VAL A 98 -3.70 -14.60 -6.62
C VAL A 98 -3.86 -13.11 -6.93
N LEU A 99 -3.39 -12.22 -6.05
CA LEU A 99 -3.46 -10.78 -6.28
C LEU A 99 -2.62 -10.34 -7.49
N ARG A 100 -1.43 -10.94 -7.68
CA ARG A 100 -0.58 -10.66 -8.85
C ARG A 100 -1.20 -11.14 -10.16
N ALA A 101 -1.87 -12.29 -10.15
CA ALA A 101 -2.59 -12.79 -11.31
C ALA A 101 -3.70 -11.82 -11.76
N MET A 102 -4.33 -11.11 -10.81
CA MET A 102 -5.40 -10.14 -11.08
C MET A 102 -4.93 -8.72 -11.41
N ALA A 103 -3.61 -8.51 -11.52
CA ALA A 103 -3.03 -7.16 -11.56
C ALA A 103 -3.18 -6.44 -12.91
N ASP A 104 -3.53 -7.16 -13.98
CA ASP A 104 -3.84 -6.60 -15.30
C ASP A 104 -5.10 -5.72 -15.29
N GLY A 105 -5.83 -5.68 -14.16
CA GLY A 105 -7.01 -4.86 -13.96
C GLY A 105 -8.26 -5.40 -14.64
N SER A 106 -8.19 -6.60 -15.23
CA SER A 106 -9.33 -7.23 -15.89
C SER A 106 -10.28 -7.86 -14.86
N GLU A 107 -11.48 -8.22 -15.33
CA GLU A 107 -12.45 -8.96 -14.55
C GLU A 107 -12.11 -10.46 -14.58
N TRP A 108 -12.05 -11.07 -13.40
CA TRP A 108 -11.59 -12.45 -13.23
C TRP A 108 -12.69 -13.35 -12.68
N TRP A 109 -13.07 -14.37 -13.45
CA TRP A 109 -13.85 -15.51 -12.95
C TRP A 109 -12.95 -16.43 -12.14
N SER A 110 -13.47 -16.97 -11.02
CA SER A 110 -12.68 -17.84 -10.14
C SER A 110 -12.11 -19.05 -10.90
N GLU A 111 -12.89 -19.72 -11.73
CA GLU A 111 -12.45 -20.91 -12.48
C GLU A 111 -11.41 -20.56 -13.55
N ARG A 112 -11.62 -19.47 -14.29
CA ARG A 112 -10.66 -18.98 -15.29
C ARG A 112 -9.31 -18.63 -14.65
N LEU A 113 -9.33 -17.91 -13.52
CA LEU A 113 -8.15 -17.57 -12.74
C LEU A 113 -7.41 -18.84 -12.26
N CYS A 114 -8.14 -19.89 -11.87
CA CYS A 114 -7.52 -21.16 -11.47
C CYS A 114 -6.89 -21.90 -12.64
N GLN A 115 -7.55 -21.91 -13.81
CA GLN A 115 -7.07 -22.59 -15.01
C GLN A 115 -5.82 -21.90 -15.60
N GLU A 116 -5.88 -20.59 -15.81
CA GLU A 116 -4.81 -19.83 -16.48
C GLU A 116 -3.54 -19.73 -15.63
N HIS A 117 -3.65 -19.76 -14.30
CA HIS A 117 -2.50 -19.64 -13.39
C HIS A 117 -2.20 -20.91 -12.59
N GLU A 118 -2.79 -22.04 -12.98
CA GLU A 118 -2.60 -23.36 -12.39
C GLU A 118 -2.79 -23.39 -10.85
N PHE A 119 -3.76 -22.62 -10.35
CA PHE A 119 -4.05 -22.57 -8.93
C PHE A 119 -5.02 -23.67 -8.50
N SER A 120 -4.84 -24.19 -7.28
CA SER A 120 -5.83 -25.06 -6.67
C SER A 120 -7.15 -24.32 -6.43
N ARG A 121 -8.29 -24.90 -6.85
CA ARG A 121 -9.62 -24.28 -6.70
C ARG A 121 -9.90 -23.88 -5.24
N ARG A 122 -9.65 -24.80 -4.30
CA ARG A 122 -9.85 -24.56 -2.85
C ARG A 122 -8.96 -23.44 -2.31
N GLY A 123 -7.69 -23.37 -2.75
CA GLY A 123 -6.76 -22.32 -2.33
C GLY A 123 -7.17 -20.96 -2.88
N SER A 124 -7.53 -20.88 -4.16
CA SER A 124 -7.97 -19.65 -4.82
C SER A 124 -9.25 -19.10 -4.21
N THR A 125 -10.28 -19.93 -3.98
CA THR A 125 -11.53 -19.47 -3.34
C THR A 125 -11.26 -18.88 -1.95
N ARG A 126 -10.36 -19.49 -1.17
CA ARG A 126 -9.98 -18.97 0.15
C ARG A 126 -9.26 -17.62 0.04
N SER A 127 -8.32 -17.49 -0.90
CA SER A 127 -7.61 -16.23 -1.15
C SER A 127 -8.53 -15.14 -1.67
N LEU A 128 -9.43 -15.43 -2.61
CA LEU A 128 -10.40 -14.49 -3.15
C LEU A 128 -11.38 -14.01 -2.07
N ASN A 129 -11.90 -14.91 -1.24
CA ASN A 129 -12.75 -14.54 -0.11
C ASN A 129 -12.00 -13.67 0.91
N TRP A 130 -10.72 -13.98 1.18
CA TRP A 130 -9.88 -13.16 2.04
C TRP A 130 -9.67 -11.77 1.44
N LEU A 131 -9.22 -11.68 0.19
CA LEU A 131 -9.01 -10.41 -0.53
C LEU A 131 -10.28 -9.56 -0.59
N CYS A 132 -11.44 -10.20 -0.80
CA CYS A 132 -12.74 -9.52 -0.86
C CYS A 132 -13.17 -9.01 0.51
N ARG A 133 -13.00 -9.82 1.57
CA ARG A 133 -13.30 -9.40 2.95
C ARG A 133 -12.46 -8.20 3.39
N HIS A 134 -11.24 -8.11 2.89
CA HIS A 134 -10.30 -7.03 3.20
C HIS A 134 -10.35 -5.89 2.17
N GLY A 135 -11.30 -5.89 1.24
CA GLY A 135 -11.54 -4.77 0.31
C GLY A 135 -10.50 -4.60 -0.80
N TYR A 136 -9.59 -5.56 -1.00
CA TYR A 136 -8.58 -5.53 -2.07
C TYR A 136 -9.14 -5.93 -3.43
N ILE A 137 -10.21 -6.73 -3.43
CA ILE A 137 -11.00 -7.04 -4.61
C ILE A 137 -12.48 -6.88 -4.26
N GLU A 138 -13.31 -6.70 -5.25
CA GLU A 138 -14.77 -6.70 -5.11
C GLU A 138 -15.36 -7.83 -5.96
N GLY A 139 -16.33 -8.54 -5.39
CA GLY A 139 -17.12 -9.53 -6.12
C GLY A 139 -18.34 -8.85 -6.73
N ALA A 140 -18.42 -8.76 -8.05
CA ALA A 140 -19.65 -8.41 -8.73
C ALA A 140 -20.57 -9.64 -8.70
N GLY A 141 -21.59 -9.62 -7.84
CA GLY A 141 -22.68 -10.60 -7.85
C GLY A 141 -23.60 -10.49 -9.07
N ARG A 142 -23.13 -9.93 -10.20
CA ARG A 142 -23.87 -9.91 -11.44
C ARG A 142 -23.48 -11.15 -12.23
N ALA A 143 -24.43 -12.07 -12.37
CA ALA A 143 -24.41 -13.01 -13.47
C ALA A 143 -24.31 -12.20 -14.76
N VAL A 144 -23.12 -12.20 -15.39
CA VAL A 144 -22.93 -11.65 -16.72
C VAL A 144 -23.16 -12.81 -17.67
N ASP A 145 -24.15 -12.67 -18.54
CA ASP A 145 -24.58 -13.70 -19.50
C ASP A 145 -23.57 -13.76 -20.65
N THR A 146 -22.45 -14.45 -20.42
CA THR A 146 -21.39 -14.65 -21.44
C THR A 146 -21.31 -16.08 -21.93
N GLY A 147 -22.18 -16.98 -21.45
CA GLY A 147 -22.10 -18.41 -21.71
C GLY A 147 -20.90 -19.05 -20.99
N ARG A 148 -21.06 -20.33 -20.63
CA ARG A 148 -20.09 -21.20 -19.92
C ARG A 148 -19.80 -20.89 -18.44
N TYR A 149 -19.90 -19.65 -17.96
CA TYR A 149 -19.56 -19.27 -16.57
C TYR A 149 -20.70 -18.58 -15.80
N ASP A 150 -21.95 -18.87 -16.16
CA ASP A 150 -23.16 -18.08 -15.83
C ASP A 150 -23.56 -18.01 -14.34
N HIS A 151 -22.80 -18.65 -13.44
CA HIS A 151 -23.07 -18.66 -12.00
C HIS A 151 -21.86 -18.38 -11.11
N GLU A 152 -20.67 -18.12 -11.68
CA GLU A 152 -19.49 -17.85 -10.87
C GLU A 152 -19.34 -16.35 -10.56
N PRO A 153 -18.95 -15.98 -9.33
CA PRO A 153 -18.67 -14.61 -8.98
C PRO A 153 -17.51 -14.07 -9.81
N VAL A 154 -17.71 -12.90 -10.40
CA VAL A 154 -16.68 -12.14 -11.12
C VAL A 154 -15.99 -11.23 -10.11
N TYR A 155 -14.65 -11.26 -10.08
CA TYR A 155 -13.86 -10.43 -9.19
C TYR A 155 -13.13 -9.34 -9.94
N ARG A 156 -13.10 -8.14 -9.37
CA ARG A 156 -12.33 -7.00 -9.87
C ARG A 156 -11.39 -6.46 -8.80
N ILE A 157 -10.16 -6.10 -9.18
CA ILE A 157 -9.22 -5.49 -8.25
C ILE A 157 -9.65 -4.05 -7.92
N THR A 158 -9.69 -3.71 -6.63
CA THR A 158 -10.00 -2.35 -6.17
C THR A 158 -8.76 -1.47 -6.25
N GLU A 159 -8.91 -0.16 -5.97
CA GLU A 159 -7.75 0.72 -5.87
C GLU A 159 -6.83 0.34 -4.71
N ALA A 160 -7.40 -0.10 -3.58
CA ALA A 160 -6.65 -0.64 -2.44
C ALA A 160 -5.83 -1.88 -2.85
N GLY A 161 -6.44 -2.80 -3.61
CA GLY A 161 -5.76 -3.96 -4.16
C GLY A 161 -4.61 -3.58 -5.10
N ARG A 162 -4.80 -2.58 -5.97
CA ARG A 162 -3.75 -2.06 -6.85
C ARG A 162 -2.61 -1.38 -6.08
N CYS A 163 -2.92 -0.65 -5.01
CA CYS A 163 -1.91 -0.06 -4.14
C CYS A 163 -1.05 -1.13 -3.45
N ILE A 164 -1.67 -2.15 -2.87
CA ILE A 164 -0.95 -3.31 -2.32
C ILE A 164 -0.13 -4.00 -3.41
N PHE A 165 -0.71 -4.28 -4.58
CA PHE A 165 -0.01 -4.98 -5.66
C PHE A 165 1.26 -4.22 -6.08
N ARG A 166 1.21 -2.89 -6.23
CA ARG A 166 2.39 -2.07 -6.51
C ARG A 166 3.45 -2.21 -5.43
N MET A 167 3.05 -2.07 -4.16
CA MET A 167 3.94 -2.23 -3.00
C MET A 167 4.60 -3.61 -2.94
N LEU A 168 3.88 -4.67 -3.35
CA LEU A 168 4.37 -6.05 -3.38
C LEU A 168 5.19 -6.39 -4.65
N SER A 169 5.12 -5.55 -5.68
CA SER A 169 5.75 -5.80 -6.99
C SER A 169 6.99 -4.95 -7.22
N GLU A 170 7.06 -3.76 -6.61
CA GLU A 170 8.25 -2.92 -6.66
C GLU A 170 9.43 -3.64 -6.02
N SER A 171 10.45 -3.90 -6.83
CA SER A 171 11.74 -4.37 -6.36
C SER A 171 12.34 -3.34 -5.40
N PRO A 172 13.01 -3.74 -4.30
CA PRO A 172 13.78 -2.81 -3.47
C PRO A 172 14.79 -1.97 -4.26
N ALA A 173 15.18 -2.40 -5.48
CA ALA A 173 16.05 -1.65 -6.39
C ALA A 173 15.28 -0.63 -7.24
N GLU A 174 14.05 -0.92 -7.67
CA GLU A 174 13.22 0.01 -8.45
C GLU A 174 12.73 1.18 -7.57
N PHE A 175 12.42 0.90 -6.30
CA PHE A 175 12.12 1.94 -5.31
C PHE A 175 13.29 2.91 -5.10
N ARG A 176 14.52 2.39 -5.18
CA ARG A 176 15.77 3.16 -5.11
C ARG A 176 16.13 3.87 -6.43
N ALA A 177 15.70 3.35 -7.58
CA ALA A 177 15.95 3.97 -8.88
C ALA A 177 15.01 5.15 -9.15
N LEU A 178 13.74 5.05 -8.76
CA LEU A 178 12.77 6.16 -8.79
C LEU A 178 13.12 7.31 -7.84
N ALA A 179 14.14 7.14 -7.00
CA ALA A 179 14.68 8.16 -6.12
C ALA A 179 15.78 9.03 -6.74
N THR A 180 16.42 8.55 -7.79
CA THR A 180 17.59 9.18 -8.43
C THR A 180 17.22 10.04 -9.64
N GLU A 181 15.95 10.06 -10.05
CA GLU A 181 15.45 10.85 -11.18
C GLU A 181 14.67 12.11 -10.74
N SER A 182 15.02 12.73 -9.61
CA SER A 182 14.43 14.01 -9.15
C SER A 182 15.48 15.03 -8.75
#